data_AF-S8CS29-F1
#
_entry.id   AF-S8CS29-F1
#
_cell.length_a   1.000
_cell.length_b   1.000
_cell.length_c   1.000
_cell.angle_alpha   90.00
_cell.angle_beta   90.00
_cell.angle_gamma   90.00
#
_symmetry.space_group_name_H-M   'P 1'
#
loop_
_entity.id
_entity.type
_entity.pdbx_description
1 polymer ?
#
loop_
_entity_poly.entity_id
_entity_poly.type
_entity_poly.pdbx_seq_one_letter_code
_entity_poly.pdbx_strand_id
1 'polypeptide(L)'
;LLLFILCAVSVFRFLRTGMVKLNAFVLLRRDLHTSWNAKEKQFIRNFFAGRVPCNVLVFGDGGGYSAIASMNAGGLTVILQDSRLRPTASHARVYGITYATAASEAYRLLRDSREEKKKKKNRDRSQLALRNLPPEVWDTPWDVVVVDGPKGDSPESPGRMASIYTAGLLARKKNSTTTHVVVHDTDRMIEKWFSREFLCEGNLVWSKGRFWDFRIVNPPGS
;
A
#
# COMPACT_ATOMS: atom_id res chain seq x y z
N LEU A 1 -29.10 -37.96 -18.44
CA LEU A 1 -28.86 -37.73 -17.00
C LEU A 1 -27.56 -36.95 -16.72
N LEU A 2 -26.41 -37.34 -17.29
CA LEU A 2 -25.11 -36.64 -17.07
C LEU A 2 -25.06 -35.17 -17.53
N LEU A 3 -25.69 -34.82 -18.66
CA LEU A 3 -25.72 -33.43 -19.17
C LEU A 3 -26.47 -32.45 -18.25
N PHE A 4 -27.51 -32.92 -17.55
CA PHE A 4 -28.25 -32.12 -16.57
C PHE A 4 -27.44 -31.85 -15.30
N ILE A 5 -26.63 -32.83 -14.87
CA ILE A 5 -25.76 -32.70 -13.69
C ILE A 5 -24.63 -31.70 -13.96
N LEU A 6 -24.00 -31.75 -15.13
CA LEU A 6 -22.95 -30.80 -15.52
C LEU A 6 -23.49 -29.37 -15.62
N CYS A 7 -24.69 -29.20 -16.17
CA CYS A 7 -25.35 -27.89 -16.26
C CYS A 7 -25.70 -27.35 -14.87
N ALA A 8 -26.23 -28.19 -13.98
CA ALA A 8 -26.52 -27.83 -12.59
C ALA A 8 -25.25 -27.45 -11.80
N VAL A 9 -24.14 -28.18 -11.97
CA VAL A 9 -22.85 -27.84 -11.32
C VAL A 9 -22.29 -26.53 -11.86
N SER A 10 -22.42 -26.27 -13.17
CA SER A 10 -21.96 -25.03 -13.80
C SER A 10 -22.79 -23.82 -13.37
N VAL A 11 -24.12 -23.97 -13.33
CA VAL A 11 -25.06 -22.96 -12.81
C VAL A 11 -24.83 -22.73 -11.32
N PHE A 12 -24.59 -23.78 -10.53
CA PHE A 12 -24.30 -23.64 -9.10
C PHE A 12 -22.94 -22.96 -8.85
N ARG A 13 -21.92 -23.27 -9.65
CA ARG A 13 -20.64 -22.51 -9.63
C ARG A 13 -20.85 -21.07 -10.03
N PHE A 14 -21.64 -20.78 -11.07
CA PHE A 14 -21.92 -19.42 -11.51
C PHE A 14 -22.73 -18.62 -10.48
N LEU A 15 -23.77 -19.21 -9.89
CA LEU A 15 -24.56 -18.63 -8.81
C LEU A 15 -23.73 -18.44 -7.54
N ARG A 16 -22.86 -19.37 -7.19
CA ARG A 16 -21.93 -19.23 -6.05
C ARG A 16 -20.92 -18.11 -6.29
N THR A 17 -20.37 -18.01 -7.50
CA THR A 17 -19.44 -16.93 -7.88
C THR A 17 -20.16 -15.57 -7.92
N GLY A 18 -21.40 -15.54 -8.40
CA GLY A 18 -22.27 -14.37 -8.44
C GLY A 18 -22.70 -13.91 -7.05
N MET A 19 -23.12 -14.82 -6.17
CA MET A 19 -23.47 -14.53 -4.78
C MET A 19 -22.25 -14.12 -3.95
N VAL A 20 -21.07 -14.70 -4.19
CA VAL A 20 -19.81 -14.25 -3.56
C VAL A 20 -19.47 -12.83 -4.02
N LYS A 21 -19.57 -12.53 -5.33
CA LYS A 21 -19.37 -11.17 -5.86
C LYS A 21 -20.40 -10.18 -5.30
N LEU A 22 -21.68 -10.58 -5.20
CA LEU A 22 -22.76 -9.72 -4.70
C LEU A 22 -22.63 -9.48 -3.19
N ASN A 23 -22.30 -10.50 -2.39
CA ASN A 23 -22.03 -10.35 -0.96
C ASN A 23 -20.77 -9.53 -0.70
N ALA A 24 -19.71 -9.70 -1.50
CA ALA A 24 -18.54 -8.81 -1.45
C ALA A 24 -18.95 -7.36 -1.75
N PHE A 25 -19.78 -7.14 -2.78
CA PHE A 25 -20.28 -5.80 -3.15
C PHE A 25 -21.18 -5.16 -2.08
N VAL A 26 -22.01 -5.95 -1.41
CA VAL A 26 -22.89 -5.53 -0.31
C VAL A 26 -22.09 -5.28 0.98
N LEU A 27 -21.07 -6.09 1.27
CA LEU A 27 -20.13 -5.84 2.37
C LEU A 27 -19.23 -4.62 2.09
N LEU A 28 -18.89 -4.34 0.82
CA LEU A 28 -18.14 -3.16 0.37
C LEU A 28 -18.84 -1.82 0.63
N ARG A 29 -20.16 -1.84 0.84
CA ARG A 29 -20.98 -0.66 1.17
C ARG A 29 -20.81 -0.23 2.63
N ARG A 30 -20.31 -1.10 3.51
CA ARG A 30 -20.00 -0.77 4.90
C ARG A 30 -18.65 -0.04 4.95
N ASP A 31 -18.78 1.27 5.07
CA ASP A 31 -17.79 2.34 5.19
C ASP A 31 -16.31 1.94 5.32
N LEU A 32 -15.55 2.30 4.29
CA LEU A 32 -14.13 2.68 4.43
C LEU A 32 -14.08 3.81 5.48
N HIS A 33 -13.78 3.49 6.74
CA HIS A 33 -13.53 4.46 7.82
C HIS A 33 -12.15 5.13 7.68
N THR A 34 -11.80 5.49 6.45
CA THR A 34 -10.61 6.27 6.09
C THR A 34 -10.99 7.74 5.97
N SER A 35 -10.01 8.64 6.04
CA SER A 35 -10.17 10.06 5.69
C SER A 35 -10.50 10.31 4.19
N TRP A 36 -10.52 9.27 3.37
CA TRP A 36 -10.78 9.34 1.93
C TRP A 36 -12.21 9.75 1.58
N ASN A 37 -12.36 10.63 0.58
CA ASN A 37 -13.65 11.02 0.02
C ASN A 37 -14.26 9.95 -0.90
N ALA A 38 -15.50 10.14 -1.35
CA ALA A 38 -16.21 9.16 -2.19
C ALA A 38 -15.48 8.80 -3.50
N LYS A 39 -14.81 9.77 -4.15
CA LYS A 39 -14.07 9.55 -5.40
C LYS A 39 -12.81 8.71 -5.15
N GLU A 40 -12.15 8.96 -4.02
CA GLU A 40 -10.97 8.21 -3.57
C GLU A 40 -11.32 6.78 -3.18
N LYS A 41 -12.41 6.59 -2.43
CA LYS A 41 -12.97 5.26 -2.13
C LYS A 41 -13.27 4.49 -3.42
N GLN A 42 -13.89 5.14 -4.40
CA GLN A 42 -14.16 4.52 -5.70
C GLN A 42 -12.89 4.19 -6.48
N PHE A 43 -11.89 5.08 -6.44
CA PHE A 43 -10.60 4.83 -7.06
C PHE A 43 -9.95 3.57 -6.51
N ILE A 44 -9.86 3.43 -5.18
CA ILE A 44 -9.23 2.27 -4.55
C ILE A 44 -9.99 0.98 -4.89
N ARG A 45 -11.32 1.01 -4.91
CA ARG A 45 -12.12 -0.14 -5.39
C ARG A 45 -11.78 -0.53 -6.82
N ASN A 46 -11.72 0.43 -7.73
CA ASN A 46 -11.39 0.17 -9.13
C ASN A 46 -9.94 -0.29 -9.31
N PHE A 47 -9.01 0.23 -8.48
CA PHE A 47 -7.62 -0.19 -8.48
C PHE A 47 -7.50 -1.66 -8.09
N PHE A 48 -8.16 -2.10 -7.01
CA PHE A 48 -8.12 -3.50 -6.59
C PHE A 48 -8.95 -4.44 -7.47
N ALA A 49 -9.89 -3.92 -8.26
CA ALA A 49 -10.68 -4.71 -9.20
C ALA A 49 -9.75 -5.44 -10.21
N GLY A 50 -9.78 -6.77 -10.19
CA GLY A 50 -8.94 -7.62 -11.04
C GLY A 50 -7.50 -7.83 -10.55
N ARG A 51 -7.12 -7.26 -9.38
CA ARG A 51 -5.81 -7.49 -8.74
C ARG A 51 -5.88 -8.41 -7.52
N VAL A 52 -7.07 -8.55 -6.92
CA VAL A 52 -7.30 -9.39 -5.73
C VAL A 52 -7.70 -10.84 -6.09
N PRO A 53 -7.38 -11.84 -5.25
CA PRO A 53 -6.56 -11.73 -4.03
C PRO A 53 -5.05 -11.61 -4.35
N CYS A 54 -4.32 -10.84 -3.53
CA CYS A 54 -2.89 -10.60 -3.67
C CYS A 54 -2.23 -10.27 -2.32
N ASN A 55 -0.91 -10.06 -2.31
CA ASN A 55 -0.18 -9.57 -1.15
C ASN A 55 -0.25 -8.04 -1.08
N VAL A 56 -0.93 -7.51 -0.06
CA VAL A 56 -1.15 -6.09 0.15
C VAL A 56 -0.50 -5.62 1.45
N LEU A 57 0.39 -4.64 1.34
CA LEU A 57 0.94 -3.89 2.47
C LEU A 57 0.33 -2.50 2.51
N VAL A 58 -0.08 -2.04 3.69
CA VAL A 58 -0.59 -0.68 3.90
C VAL A 58 0.25 0.00 4.97
N PHE A 59 0.89 1.12 4.65
CA PHE A 59 1.33 2.08 5.66
C PHE A 59 0.15 3.01 5.93
N GLY A 60 -0.45 2.92 7.11
CA GLY A 60 -1.72 3.56 7.45
C GLY A 60 -1.64 4.60 8.56
N ASP A 61 -2.66 5.46 8.66
CA ASP A 61 -2.71 6.60 9.59
C ASP A 61 -3.67 6.42 10.79
N GLY A 62 -4.19 5.19 11.01
CA GLY A 62 -4.95 4.85 12.22
C GLY A 62 -6.38 4.35 12.02
N GLY A 63 -6.91 4.33 10.79
CA GLY A 63 -8.24 3.76 10.57
C GLY A 63 -8.63 3.57 9.10
N GLY A 64 -9.52 2.61 8.86
CA GLY A 64 -10.30 2.53 7.61
C GLY A 64 -9.85 1.54 6.56
N TYR A 65 -8.72 0.86 6.74
CA TYR A 65 -8.22 -0.08 5.73
C TYR A 65 -8.90 -1.45 5.75
N SER A 66 -9.85 -1.69 6.65
CA SER A 66 -10.64 -2.93 6.70
C SER A 66 -11.34 -3.23 5.38
N ALA A 67 -11.73 -2.22 4.61
CA ALA A 67 -12.34 -2.48 3.31
C ALA A 67 -11.32 -2.94 2.25
N ILE A 68 -10.04 -2.57 2.36
CA ILE A 68 -8.97 -3.18 1.54
C ILE A 68 -8.84 -4.66 1.91
N ALA A 69 -8.78 -4.98 3.21
CA ALA A 69 -8.70 -6.37 3.67
C ALA A 69 -9.91 -7.21 3.21
N SER A 70 -11.13 -6.64 3.30
CA SER A 70 -12.36 -7.28 2.82
C SER A 70 -12.38 -7.48 1.30
N MET A 71 -11.90 -6.49 0.53
CA MET A 71 -11.75 -6.63 -0.93
C MET A 71 -10.73 -7.71 -1.29
N ASN A 72 -9.67 -7.81 -0.50
CA ASN A 72 -8.58 -8.77 -0.67
C ASN A 72 -8.84 -10.10 0.05
N ALA A 73 -10.09 -10.50 0.24
CA ALA A 73 -10.44 -11.76 0.89
C ALA A 73 -9.77 -12.95 0.18
N GLY A 74 -9.03 -13.77 0.94
CA GLY A 74 -8.23 -14.87 0.42
C GLY A 74 -6.77 -14.51 0.07
N GLY A 75 -6.42 -13.23 0.10
CA GLY A 75 -5.04 -12.74 0.01
C GLY A 75 -4.46 -12.36 1.37
N LEU A 76 -3.20 -11.92 1.38
CA LEU A 76 -2.54 -11.39 2.57
C LEU A 76 -2.74 -9.87 2.61
N THR A 77 -3.21 -9.35 3.74
CA THR A 77 -3.23 -7.91 4.01
C THR A 77 -2.54 -7.61 5.34
N VAL A 78 -1.44 -6.85 5.25
CA VAL A 78 -0.68 -6.35 6.40
C VAL A 78 -0.82 -4.84 6.49
N ILE A 79 -1.12 -4.33 7.67
CA ILE A 79 -1.25 -2.90 7.96
C ILE A 79 -0.19 -2.52 8.99
N LEU A 80 0.65 -1.56 8.63
CA LEU A 80 1.59 -0.89 9.50
C LEU A 80 0.98 0.45 9.89
N GLN A 81 0.83 0.68 11.19
CA GLN A 81 0.31 1.94 11.71
C GLN A 81 1.22 2.46 12.82
N ASP A 82 1.09 3.74 13.16
CA ASP A 82 1.81 4.28 14.30
C ASP A 82 1.43 3.52 15.59
N SER A 83 2.42 3.07 16.34
CA SER A 83 2.26 2.33 17.61
C SER A 83 1.42 3.07 18.67
N ARG A 84 1.28 4.39 18.55
CA ARG A 84 0.42 5.22 19.41
C ARG A 84 -1.07 5.07 19.10
N LEU A 85 -1.41 4.44 17.98
CA LEU A 85 -2.78 4.26 17.51
C LEU A 85 -3.29 2.87 17.90
N ARG A 86 -4.56 2.78 18.27
CA ARG A 86 -5.20 1.49 18.57
C ARG A 86 -5.34 0.65 17.30
N PRO A 87 -5.12 -0.66 17.34
CA PRO A 87 -5.42 -1.54 16.21
C PRO A 87 -6.91 -1.53 15.90
N THR A 88 -7.30 -1.28 14.65
CA THR A 88 -8.72 -1.09 14.27
C THR A 88 -9.20 -1.95 13.10
N ALA A 89 -8.39 -2.89 12.59
CA ALA A 89 -8.76 -3.68 11.41
C ALA A 89 -9.09 -5.15 11.73
N SER A 90 -10.33 -5.55 11.45
CA SER A 90 -10.73 -6.95 11.32
C SER A 90 -10.24 -7.51 9.98
N HIS A 91 -9.85 -8.79 9.94
CA HIS A 91 -9.41 -9.50 8.72
C HIS A 91 -8.08 -9.04 8.11
N ALA A 92 -7.25 -8.31 8.85
CA ALA A 92 -5.88 -7.96 8.46
C ALA A 92 -4.91 -8.22 9.62
N ARG A 93 -3.62 -8.39 9.31
CA ARG A 93 -2.55 -8.37 10.32
C ARG A 93 -2.14 -6.92 10.56
N VAL A 94 -2.23 -6.44 11.80
CA VAL A 94 -1.91 -5.06 12.14
C VAL A 94 -0.69 -5.02 13.04
N TYR A 95 0.32 -4.24 12.65
CA TYR A 95 1.52 -4.02 13.46
C TYR A 95 1.68 -2.53 13.76
N GLY A 96 1.90 -2.23 15.04
CA GLY A 96 2.30 -0.90 15.49
C GLY A 96 3.79 -0.70 15.25
N ILE A 97 4.16 0.38 14.56
CA ILE A 97 5.54 0.77 14.31
C ILE A 97 5.79 2.20 14.78
N THR A 98 7.05 2.51 15.07
CA THR A 98 7.50 3.85 15.46
C THR A 98 8.15 4.54 14.27
N TYR A 99 7.69 5.74 13.95
CA TYR A 99 8.31 6.61 12.96
C TYR A 99 9.27 7.57 13.65
N ALA A 100 10.54 7.56 13.24
CA ALA A 100 11.59 8.36 13.86
C ALA A 100 11.77 9.75 13.24
N THR A 101 11.16 10.01 12.09
CA THR A 101 11.33 11.26 11.32
C THR A 101 10.11 12.16 11.45
N ALA A 102 10.31 13.47 11.58
CA ALA A 102 9.26 14.49 11.56
C ALA A 102 9.09 15.13 10.17
N ALA A 103 7.90 15.64 9.86
CA ALA A 103 7.62 16.30 8.59
C ALA A 103 8.52 17.53 8.32
N SER A 104 8.90 18.27 9.36
CA SER A 104 9.82 19.40 9.30
C SER A 104 11.22 19.02 8.80
N GLU A 105 11.62 17.75 8.93
CA GLU A 105 12.92 17.26 8.51
C GLU A 105 12.99 16.89 7.02
N ALA A 106 11.86 16.92 6.30
CA ALA A 106 11.72 16.42 4.94
C ALA A 106 12.80 16.94 3.98
N TYR A 107 13.07 18.26 4.01
CA TYR A 107 14.06 18.87 3.13
C TYR A 107 15.48 18.36 3.42
N ARG A 108 15.86 18.31 4.71
CA ARG A 108 17.15 17.81 5.17
C ARG A 108 17.33 16.35 4.75
N LEU A 109 16.34 15.50 5.04
CA LEU A 109 16.37 14.07 4.72
C LEU A 109 16.49 13.80 3.22
N LEU A 110 15.77 14.57 2.39
CA LEU A 110 15.84 14.44 0.93
C LEU A 110 17.22 14.84 0.39
N ARG A 111 17.78 15.96 0.88
CA ARG A 111 19.13 16.41 0.52
C ARG A 111 20.17 15.36 0.91
N ASP A 112 20.15 14.92 2.16
CA ASP A 112 21.12 13.97 2.70
C ASP A 112 21.06 12.65 1.92
N SER A 113 19.85 12.16 1.58
CA SER A 113 19.68 10.94 0.78
C SER A 113 20.23 11.09 -0.66
N ARG A 114 20.07 12.26 -1.29
CA ARG A 114 20.68 12.54 -2.61
C ARG A 114 22.21 12.53 -2.55
N GLU A 115 22.79 13.03 -1.48
CA GLU A 115 24.24 12.97 -1.28
C GLU A 115 24.75 11.55 -1.04
N GLU A 116 24.03 10.76 -0.23
CA GLU A 116 24.34 9.34 -0.02
C GLU A 116 24.30 8.54 -1.33
N LYS A 117 23.30 8.81 -2.17
CA LYS A 117 23.19 8.22 -3.52
C LYS A 117 24.38 8.57 -4.41
N LYS A 118 24.84 9.83 -4.41
CA LYS A 118 26.05 10.25 -5.14
C LYS A 118 27.29 9.53 -4.63
N LYS A 119 27.39 9.31 -3.31
CA LYS A 119 28.50 8.59 -2.66
C LYS A 119 28.40 7.07 -2.79
N LYS A 120 27.42 6.53 -3.54
CA LYS A 120 27.14 5.08 -3.68
C LYS A 120 27.06 4.34 -2.34
N LYS A 121 26.62 5.02 -1.27
CA LYS A 121 26.45 4.40 0.04
C LYS A 121 25.25 3.45 0.03
N ASN A 122 25.28 2.46 0.91
CA ASN A 122 24.19 1.49 1.04
C ASN A 122 22.89 2.21 1.45
N ARG A 123 21.84 2.08 0.63
CA ARG A 123 20.53 2.70 0.83
C ARG A 123 19.87 2.23 2.13
N ASP A 124 20.11 0.99 2.53
CA ASP A 124 19.53 0.42 3.76
C ASP A 124 19.99 1.12 5.05
N ARG A 125 21.07 1.91 4.98
CA ARG A 125 21.60 2.70 6.11
C ARG A 125 20.99 4.09 6.23
N SER A 126 20.12 4.49 5.31
CA SER A 126 19.47 5.80 5.33
C SER A 126 18.63 6.00 6.61
N GLN A 127 18.54 7.25 7.07
CA GLN A 127 17.65 7.64 8.17
C GLN A 127 16.16 7.45 7.81
N LEU A 128 15.84 7.35 6.51
CA LEU A 128 14.49 7.12 6.00
C LEU A 128 14.04 5.66 6.05
N ALA A 129 14.97 4.70 6.21
CA ALA A 129 14.62 3.29 6.25
C ALA A 129 13.96 2.93 7.58
N LEU A 130 12.72 2.44 7.54
CA LEU A 130 12.06 1.89 8.73
C LEU A 130 12.71 0.56 9.11
N ARG A 131 13.27 0.45 10.32
CA ARG A 131 14.03 -0.74 10.76
C ARG A 131 13.28 -1.66 11.71
N ASN A 132 12.27 -1.13 12.37
CA ASN A 132 11.40 -1.82 13.33
C ASN A 132 10.20 -2.50 12.66
N LEU A 133 10.40 -3.08 11.48
CA LEU A 133 9.34 -3.81 10.77
C LEU A 133 9.43 -5.30 11.10
N PRO A 134 8.30 -6.00 11.24
CA PRO A 134 8.30 -7.45 11.44
C PRO A 134 8.91 -8.16 10.21
N PRO A 135 9.59 -9.31 10.38
CA PRO A 135 10.24 -10.04 9.29
C PRO A 135 9.32 -10.30 8.08
N GLU A 136 8.04 -10.62 8.33
CA GLU A 136 7.03 -10.83 7.29
C GLU A 136 6.95 -9.67 6.27
N VAL A 137 7.16 -8.42 6.72
CA VAL A 137 7.14 -7.25 5.84
C VAL A 137 8.30 -7.27 4.86
N TRP A 138 9.46 -7.75 5.29
CA TRP A 138 10.64 -7.87 4.44
C TRP A 138 10.59 -9.09 3.52
N ASP A 139 10.02 -10.20 3.99
CA ASP A 139 10.13 -11.48 3.30
C ASP A 139 9.00 -11.72 2.29
N THR A 140 7.89 -11.00 2.44
CA THR A 140 6.74 -11.10 1.53
C THR A 140 7.02 -10.38 0.20
N PRO A 141 6.82 -11.04 -0.96
CA PRO A 141 6.79 -10.34 -2.25
C PRO A 141 5.46 -9.60 -2.39
N TRP A 142 5.49 -8.28 -2.23
CA TRP A 142 4.29 -7.45 -2.24
C TRP A 142 3.83 -7.15 -3.68
N ASP A 143 2.56 -7.43 -3.98
CA ASP A 143 1.94 -7.04 -5.25
C ASP A 143 1.50 -5.58 -5.21
N VAL A 144 0.97 -5.14 -4.06
CA VAL A 144 0.51 -3.77 -3.83
C VAL A 144 1.03 -3.25 -2.49
N VAL A 145 1.57 -2.03 -2.52
CA VAL A 145 1.90 -1.25 -1.32
C VAL A 145 1.11 0.05 -1.35
N VAL A 146 0.22 0.25 -0.38
CA VAL A 146 -0.53 1.51 -0.19
C VAL A 146 0.18 2.35 0.86
N VAL A 147 0.54 3.59 0.52
CA VAL A 147 1.18 4.55 1.43
C VAL A 147 0.19 5.67 1.74
N ASP A 148 -0.45 5.57 2.89
CA ASP A 148 -1.46 6.51 3.38
C ASP A 148 -1.17 7.04 4.79
N GLY A 149 -0.14 6.52 5.47
CA GLY A 149 0.32 7.03 6.75
C GLY A 149 1.85 7.02 6.89
N PRO A 150 2.38 7.73 7.90
CA PRO A 150 1.65 8.48 8.95
C PRO A 150 1.09 9.82 8.44
N LYS A 151 0.19 10.43 9.21
CA LYS A 151 -0.68 11.56 8.77
C LYS A 151 0.06 12.85 8.38
N GLY A 152 1.15 13.18 9.07
CA GLY A 152 1.94 14.39 8.82
C GLY A 152 1.15 15.71 8.92
N ASP A 153 0.27 15.85 9.92
CA ASP A 153 -0.61 17.02 10.08
C ASP A 153 0.02 18.20 10.84
N SER A 154 1.21 18.01 11.44
CA SER A 154 2.05 19.10 11.96
C SER A 154 3.53 18.91 11.56
N PRO A 155 4.35 19.98 11.59
CA PRO A 155 5.79 19.88 11.31
C PRO A 155 6.52 18.88 12.21
N GLU A 156 6.11 18.73 13.47
CA GLU A 156 6.70 17.82 14.46
C GLU A 156 6.14 16.39 14.37
N SER A 157 4.97 16.23 13.73
CA SER A 157 4.37 14.92 13.52
C SER A 157 5.16 14.11 12.48
N PRO A 158 5.15 12.77 12.59
CA PRO A 158 5.69 11.94 11.52
C PRO A 158 4.92 12.11 10.22
N GLY A 159 5.65 12.33 9.12
CA GLY A 159 5.08 12.34 7.77
C GLY A 159 5.48 11.11 6.95
N ARG A 160 4.97 11.02 5.72
CA ARG A 160 5.06 9.81 4.87
C ARG A 160 6.43 9.54 4.24
N MET A 161 7.46 10.33 4.57
CA MET A 161 8.81 10.24 3.99
C MET A 161 9.40 8.83 4.15
N ALA A 162 9.42 8.31 5.38
CA ALA A 162 9.97 7.00 5.68
C ALA A 162 9.13 5.86 5.08
N SER A 163 7.80 6.00 5.03
CA SER A 163 6.89 5.05 4.39
C SER A 163 7.13 4.97 2.89
N ILE A 164 7.21 6.11 2.18
CA ILE A 164 7.47 6.17 0.72
C ILE A 164 8.85 5.56 0.42
N TYR A 165 9.86 5.93 1.19
CA TYR A 165 11.21 5.41 1.02
C TYR A 165 11.25 3.88 1.17
N THR A 166 10.68 3.39 2.27
CA THR A 166 10.65 1.95 2.60
C THR A 166 9.81 1.17 1.59
N ALA A 167 8.67 1.70 1.14
CA ALA A 167 7.88 1.10 0.06
C ALA A 167 8.72 0.93 -1.22
N GLY A 168 9.57 1.92 -1.54
CA GLY A 168 10.51 1.82 -2.65
C GLY A 168 11.58 0.73 -2.48
N LEU A 169 12.05 0.47 -1.26
CA LEU A 169 12.97 -0.65 -0.98
C LEU A 169 12.28 -1.99 -1.15
N LEU A 170 11.08 -2.15 -0.58
CA LEU A 170 10.28 -3.37 -0.63
C LEU A 170 9.88 -3.73 -2.07
N ALA A 171 9.43 -2.73 -2.84
CA ALA A 171 9.06 -2.91 -4.24
C ALA A 171 10.23 -3.30 -5.15
N ARG A 172 11.48 -3.14 -4.70
CA ARG A 172 12.71 -3.47 -5.44
C ARG A 172 13.45 -4.69 -4.89
N LYS A 173 12.87 -5.41 -3.94
CA LYS A 173 13.46 -6.67 -3.50
C LYS A 173 13.41 -7.71 -4.61
N LYS A 174 14.43 -8.58 -4.64
CA LYS A 174 14.61 -9.62 -5.66
C LYS A 174 13.49 -10.66 -5.72
N ASN A 175 12.72 -10.82 -4.64
CA ASN A 175 11.58 -11.73 -4.58
C ASN A 175 10.31 -11.13 -5.23
N SER A 176 10.28 -9.83 -5.53
CA SER A 176 9.12 -9.16 -6.15
C SER A 176 9.35 -8.99 -7.65
N THR A 177 8.46 -9.49 -8.51
CA THR A 177 8.55 -9.28 -9.97
C THR A 177 7.96 -7.93 -10.39
N THR A 178 6.80 -7.57 -9.86
CA THR A 178 6.16 -6.28 -10.11
C THR A 178 5.38 -5.88 -8.87
N THR A 179 5.59 -4.66 -8.42
CA THR A 179 4.88 -4.08 -7.28
C THR A 179 4.26 -2.75 -7.70
N HIS A 180 2.98 -2.58 -7.42
CA HIS A 180 2.32 -1.29 -7.48
C HIS A 180 2.47 -0.56 -6.14
N VAL A 181 3.02 0.65 -6.16
CA VAL A 181 3.10 1.52 -4.98
C VAL A 181 2.12 2.69 -5.17
N VAL A 182 1.02 2.66 -4.42
CA VAL A 182 -0.05 3.66 -4.46
C VAL A 182 0.16 4.64 -3.30
N VAL A 183 0.50 5.89 -3.60
CA VAL A 183 0.76 6.93 -2.60
C VAL A 183 -0.42 7.91 -2.55
N HIS A 184 -0.93 8.17 -1.36
CA HIS A 184 -1.97 9.18 -1.09
C HIS A 184 -1.37 10.56 -0.74
N ASP A 185 -2.21 11.60 -0.71
CA ASP A 185 -1.85 12.99 -0.42
C ASP A 185 -0.73 13.56 -1.33
N THR A 186 -0.63 13.13 -2.58
CA THR A 186 0.41 13.61 -3.52
C THR A 186 0.16 15.02 -4.07
N ASP A 187 -0.92 15.67 -3.64
CA ASP A 187 -1.12 17.11 -3.75
C ASP A 187 -0.21 17.89 -2.77
N ARG A 188 0.21 17.28 -1.66
CA ARG A 188 1.18 17.84 -0.72
C ARG A 188 2.62 17.74 -1.25
N MET A 189 3.42 18.72 -0.85
CA MET A 189 4.78 18.92 -1.40
C MET A 189 5.76 17.81 -1.01
N ILE A 190 5.73 17.37 0.26
CA ILE A 190 6.64 16.35 0.79
C ILE A 190 6.39 15.02 0.07
N GLU A 191 5.15 14.56 0.03
CA GLU A 191 4.72 13.33 -0.62
C GLU A 191 5.10 13.34 -2.11
N LYS A 192 4.86 14.45 -2.81
CA LYS A 192 5.24 14.61 -4.21
C LYS A 192 6.74 14.48 -4.45
N TRP A 193 7.57 15.18 -3.66
CA TRP A 193 9.03 15.12 -3.80
C TRP A 193 9.59 13.75 -3.49
N PHE A 194 9.16 13.14 -2.39
CA PHE A 194 9.63 11.83 -1.97
C PHE A 194 9.19 10.73 -2.93
N SER A 195 7.96 10.78 -3.44
CA SER A 195 7.46 9.80 -4.41
C SER A 195 8.28 9.84 -5.70
N ARG A 196 8.54 11.04 -6.24
CA ARG A 196 9.37 11.19 -7.46
C ARG A 196 10.80 10.72 -7.24
N GLU A 197 11.41 11.06 -6.11
CA GLU A 197 12.80 10.68 -5.84
C GLU A 197 12.98 9.17 -5.63
N PHE A 198 12.10 8.55 -4.83
CA PHE A 198 12.32 7.19 -4.34
C PHE A 198 11.52 6.11 -5.10
N LEU A 199 10.41 6.48 -5.73
CA LEU A 199 9.65 5.57 -6.59
C LEU A 199 10.01 5.74 -8.08
N CYS A 200 10.73 6.82 -8.42
CA CYS A 200 11.11 7.24 -9.78
C CYS A 200 9.90 7.70 -10.61
N GLU A 201 9.98 8.91 -11.17
CA GLU A 201 8.92 9.45 -12.04
C GLU A 201 8.67 8.58 -13.28
N GLY A 202 9.70 7.89 -13.80
CA GLY A 202 9.54 6.95 -14.92
C GLY A 202 8.67 5.71 -14.60
N ASN A 203 8.41 5.42 -13.32
CA ASN A 203 7.53 4.33 -12.92
C ASN A 203 6.08 4.81 -12.67
N LEU A 204 5.81 6.12 -12.75
CA LEU A 204 4.47 6.68 -12.53
C LEU A 204 3.55 6.27 -13.69
N VAL A 205 2.57 5.40 -13.41
CA VAL A 205 1.60 4.93 -14.42
C VAL A 205 0.29 5.68 -14.35
N TRP A 206 0.00 6.32 -13.22
CA TRP A 206 -1.25 7.04 -13.04
C TRP A 206 -1.16 8.12 -11.96
N SER A 207 -1.82 9.26 -12.20
CA SER A 207 -1.94 10.37 -11.26
C SER A 207 -3.33 11.00 -11.39
N LYS A 208 -4.20 10.84 -10.39
CA LYS A 208 -5.47 11.57 -10.33
C LYS A 208 -5.97 11.75 -8.90
N GLY A 209 -6.52 12.94 -8.65
CA GLY A 209 -6.84 13.38 -7.30
C GLY A 209 -5.58 13.41 -6.45
N ARG A 210 -5.66 12.88 -5.23
CA ARG A 210 -4.53 12.78 -4.29
C ARG A 210 -3.75 11.47 -4.38
N PHE A 211 -4.08 10.60 -5.34
CA PHE A 211 -3.43 9.30 -5.51
C PHE A 211 -2.53 9.26 -6.72
N TRP A 212 -1.31 8.79 -6.52
CA TRP A 212 -0.38 8.37 -7.58
C TRP A 212 -0.11 6.88 -7.48
N ASP A 213 -0.06 6.19 -8.62
CA ASP A 213 0.31 4.77 -8.74
C ASP A 213 1.63 4.64 -9.50
N PHE A 214 2.60 4.00 -8.86
CA PHE A 214 3.90 3.67 -9.42
C PHE A 214 4.02 2.18 -9.64
N ARG A 215 4.29 1.75 -10.88
CA ARG A 215 4.53 0.35 -11.21
C ARG A 215 6.03 0.10 -11.28
N ILE A 216 6.57 -0.59 -10.28
CA ILE A 216 7.99 -0.93 -10.20
C ILE A 216 8.16 -2.38 -10.64
N VAL A 217 8.94 -2.60 -11.70
CA VAL A 217 9.22 -3.93 -12.26
C VAL A 217 10.67 -4.29 -11.93
N ASN A 218 10.89 -5.47 -11.32
CA ASN A 218 12.21 -6.05 -11.17
C ASN A 218 12.33 -7.22 -12.15
N PRO A 219 13.10 -7.07 -13.24
CA PRO A 219 13.31 -8.17 -14.17
C PRO A 219 14.03 -9.33 -13.44
N PRO A 220 13.73 -10.58 -13.81
CA PRO A 220 14.43 -11.75 -13.26
C PRO A 220 15.93 -11.60 -13.46
N GLY A 221 16.72 -11.80 -12.39
CA GLY A 221 18.19 -11.73 -12.44
C GLY A 221 18.83 -10.39 -12.06
N SER A 222 18.04 -9.42 -11.56
CA SER A 222 18.56 -8.17 -10.95
C SER A 222 19.10 -8.36 -9.52
#